data_AF-A0A937NT61-F1
#
_entry.id   AF-A0A937NT61-F1
#
_cell.length_a   1.000
_cell.length_b   1.000
_cell.length_c   1.000
_cell.angle_alpha   90.00
_cell.angle_beta   90.00
_cell.angle_gamma   90.00
#
_symmetry.space_group_name_H-M   'P 1'
#
loop_
_entity.id
_entity.type
_entity.pdbx_description
1 polymer ?
#
loop_
_entity_poly.entity_id
_entity_poly.type
_entity_poly.pdbx_seq_one_letter_code
_entity_poly.pdbx_strand_id
1 'polypeptide(L)'
;MLKILETLGDQEQAGIQAKLMFDRGRTRETLGRLLAIVGQESKPAIIEDACNAIRAQDTFSSSDTEFLLDVGCLEDAEEHVLRFSDQLNGRLYTCLLPIATTLAKRKKALAATMVYRALLESILARAISKYYTHGVRYLRRLDQLAAKIEDWRGHPNHAAYMAQLKEDHGRKRSFWSRYEG
;
A
#
# COMPACT_ATOMS: atom_id res chain seq x y z
N MET A 1 -34.61 -35.43 -3.79
CA MET A 1 -34.10 -34.78 -5.02
C MET A 1 -34.32 -33.25 -4.97
N LEU A 2 -35.53 -32.74 -4.73
CA LEU A 2 -35.83 -31.30 -4.59
C LEU A 2 -34.99 -30.53 -3.56
N LYS A 3 -34.85 -31.05 -2.33
CA LYS A 3 -34.11 -30.37 -1.25
C LYS A 3 -32.61 -30.18 -1.53
N ILE A 4 -32.02 -31.06 -2.33
CA ILE A 4 -30.61 -30.98 -2.75
C ILE A 4 -30.46 -29.86 -3.79
N LEU A 5 -31.37 -29.79 -4.77
CA LEU A 5 -31.37 -28.74 -5.80
C LEU A 5 -31.63 -27.34 -5.22
N GLU A 6 -32.54 -27.21 -4.25
CA GLU A 6 -32.78 -25.95 -3.51
C GLU A 6 -31.53 -25.52 -2.73
N THR A 7 -30.88 -26.44 -2.02
CA THR A 7 -29.66 -26.14 -1.26
C THR A 7 -28.49 -25.75 -2.18
N LEU A 8 -28.38 -26.39 -3.35
CA LEU A 8 -27.39 -26.04 -4.37
C LEU A 8 -27.65 -24.64 -4.96
N GLY A 9 -28.91 -24.29 -5.23
CA GLY A 9 -29.28 -22.95 -5.70
C GLY A 9 -29.00 -21.85 -4.67
N ASP A 10 -29.26 -22.12 -3.38
CA ASP A 10 -28.95 -21.20 -2.29
C ASP A 10 -27.43 -20.98 -2.11
N GLN A 11 -26.63 -22.04 -2.26
CA GLN A 11 -25.16 -21.94 -2.22
C GLN A 11 -24.58 -21.16 -3.41
N GLU A 12 -25.11 -21.37 -4.61
CA GLU A 12 -24.69 -20.62 -5.80
C GLU A 12 -24.96 -19.12 -5.62
N GLN A 13 -26.17 -18.77 -5.16
CA GLN A 13 -26.54 -17.38 -4.91
C GLN A 13 -25.68 -16.74 -3.81
N ALA A 14 -25.39 -17.47 -2.73
CA ALA A 14 -24.49 -17.01 -1.67
C ALA A 14 -23.07 -16.76 -2.20
N GLY A 15 -22.57 -17.63 -3.08
CA GLY A 15 -21.28 -17.49 -3.74
C GLY A 15 -21.19 -16.20 -4.57
N ILE A 16 -22.23 -15.91 -5.36
CA ILE A 16 -22.33 -14.68 -6.16
C ILE A 16 -22.29 -13.44 -5.26
N GLN A 17 -23.06 -13.42 -4.18
CA GLN A 17 -23.07 -12.28 -3.26
C GLN A 17 -21.72 -12.08 -2.55
N ALA A 18 -21.10 -13.16 -2.10
CA ALA A 18 -19.78 -13.09 -1.49
C ALA A 18 -18.71 -12.60 -2.47
N LYS A 19 -18.79 -13.00 -3.75
CA LYS A 19 -17.90 -12.53 -4.81
C LYS A 19 -18.08 -11.03 -5.05
N LEU A 20 -19.32 -10.54 -5.14
CA LEU A 20 -19.58 -9.10 -5.26
C LEU A 20 -19.06 -8.30 -4.07
N MET A 21 -19.18 -8.82 -2.84
CA MET A 21 -18.61 -8.18 -1.65
C MET A 21 -17.08 -8.12 -1.72
N PHE A 22 -16.44 -9.21 -2.13
CA PHE A 22 -14.99 -9.26 -2.33
C PHE A 22 -14.52 -8.28 -3.41
N ASP A 23 -15.20 -8.22 -4.56
CA ASP A 23 -14.79 -7.35 -5.66
C ASP A 23 -14.95 -5.85 -5.34
N ARG A 24 -15.93 -5.49 -4.49
CA ARG A 24 -16.11 -4.12 -4.00
C ARG A 24 -15.10 -3.71 -2.91
N GLY A 25 -14.58 -4.68 -2.17
CA GLY A 25 -13.68 -4.43 -1.04
C GLY A 25 -12.79 -5.63 -0.80
N ARG A 26 -11.65 -5.68 -1.50
CA ARG A 26 -10.69 -6.78 -1.39
C ARG A 26 -9.93 -6.68 -0.07
N THR A 27 -10.14 -7.66 0.80
CA THR A 27 -9.47 -7.80 2.09
C THR A 27 -9.31 -9.29 2.40
N ARG A 28 -8.48 -9.64 3.38
CA ARG A 28 -8.44 -11.02 3.90
C ARG A 28 -9.79 -11.52 4.40
N GLU A 29 -10.59 -10.62 4.99
CA GLU A 29 -11.89 -10.95 5.53
C GLU A 29 -12.89 -11.30 4.42
N THR A 30 -13.01 -10.46 3.40
CA THR A 30 -13.93 -10.70 2.28
C THR A 30 -13.50 -11.89 1.44
N LEU A 31 -12.19 -12.11 1.27
CA LEU A 31 -11.65 -13.33 0.66
C LEU A 31 -12.01 -14.58 1.48
N GLY A 32 -11.82 -14.54 2.81
CA GLY A 32 -12.15 -15.65 3.70
C GLY A 32 -13.62 -16.03 3.65
N ARG A 33 -14.52 -15.04 3.60
CA ARG A 33 -15.97 -15.26 3.44
C ARG A 33 -16.31 -15.92 2.11
N LEU A 34 -15.70 -15.48 1.01
CA LEU A 34 -15.90 -16.08 -0.30
C LEU A 34 -15.43 -17.54 -0.31
N LEU A 35 -14.21 -17.81 0.17
CA LEU A 35 -13.64 -19.16 0.21
C LEU A 35 -14.37 -20.13 1.14
N ALA A 36 -15.08 -19.61 2.15
CA ALA A 36 -15.95 -20.44 2.99
C ALA A 36 -17.15 -21.00 2.23
N ILE A 37 -17.53 -20.39 1.09
CA ILE A 37 -18.66 -20.80 0.25
C ILE A 37 -18.18 -21.57 -0.98
N VAL A 38 -17.17 -21.05 -1.69
CA VAL A 38 -16.71 -21.59 -2.99
C VAL A 38 -15.50 -22.52 -2.88
N GLY A 39 -15.08 -22.84 -1.66
CA GLY A 39 -13.97 -23.74 -1.38
C GLY A 39 -12.58 -23.08 -1.40
N GLN A 40 -11.64 -23.69 -0.66
CA GLN A 40 -10.27 -23.19 -0.53
C GLN A 40 -9.42 -23.46 -1.78
N GLU A 41 -9.78 -24.48 -2.56
CA GLU A 41 -9.17 -24.83 -3.84
C GLU A 41 -9.31 -23.73 -4.88
N SER A 42 -10.36 -22.90 -4.77
CA SER A 42 -10.60 -21.75 -5.65
C SER A 42 -9.69 -20.55 -5.35
N LYS A 43 -8.94 -20.58 -4.23
CA LYS A 43 -8.14 -19.45 -3.75
C LYS A 43 -7.11 -18.93 -4.76
N PRO A 44 -6.30 -19.77 -5.45
CA PRO A 44 -5.33 -19.27 -6.42
C PRO A 44 -5.99 -18.48 -7.56
N ALA A 45 -7.07 -19.01 -8.14
CA ALA A 45 -7.80 -18.36 -9.23
C ALA A 45 -8.43 -17.03 -8.79
N ILE A 46 -9.05 -16.98 -7.60
CA ILE A 46 -9.64 -15.75 -7.06
C ILE A 46 -8.58 -14.67 -6.82
N ILE A 47 -7.39 -15.05 -6.33
CA ILE A 47 -6.28 -14.10 -6.15
C ILE A 47 -5.77 -13.61 -7.50
N GLU A 48 -5.62 -14.49 -8.49
CA GLU A 48 -5.19 -14.11 -9.83
C GLU A 48 -6.16 -13.12 -10.49
N ASP A 49 -7.46 -13.39 -10.43
CA ASP A 49 -8.52 -12.49 -10.91
C ASP A 49 -8.46 -11.13 -10.20
N ALA A 50 -8.24 -11.14 -8.89
CA ALA A 50 -8.09 -9.92 -8.11
C ALA A 50 -6.85 -9.12 -8.53
N CYS A 51 -5.70 -9.77 -8.72
CA CYS A 51 -4.50 -9.10 -9.21
C CYS A 51 -4.73 -8.47 -10.58
N ASN A 52 -5.39 -9.19 -11.50
CA ASN A 52 -5.73 -8.67 -12.83
C ASN A 52 -6.65 -7.44 -12.74
N ALA A 53 -7.69 -7.51 -11.89
CA ALA A 53 -8.58 -6.38 -11.66
C ALA A 53 -7.86 -5.16 -11.07
N ILE A 54 -6.93 -5.37 -10.13
CA ILE A 54 -6.16 -4.28 -9.52
C ILE A 54 -5.19 -3.66 -10.53
N ARG A 55 -4.50 -4.47 -11.35
CA ARG A 55 -3.63 -3.97 -12.44
C ARG A 55 -4.38 -3.08 -13.43
N ALA A 56 -5.66 -3.38 -13.68
CA ALA A 56 -6.52 -2.63 -14.59
C ALA A 56 -7.05 -1.31 -14.00
N GLN A 57 -6.86 -1.03 -12.71
CA GLN A 57 -7.29 0.22 -12.10
C GLN A 57 -6.50 1.42 -12.64
N ASP A 58 -7.11 2.61 -12.51
CA ASP A 58 -6.56 3.92 -12.90
C ASP A 58 -6.27 4.83 -11.69
N THR A 59 -6.61 4.35 -10.49
CA THR A 59 -6.52 5.11 -9.24
C THR A 59 -5.89 4.28 -8.13
N PHE A 60 -5.20 4.96 -7.21
CA PHE A 60 -4.62 4.33 -6.03
C PHE A 60 -5.69 3.86 -5.04
N SER A 61 -5.50 2.66 -4.51
CA SER A 61 -6.35 2.07 -3.48
C SER A 61 -5.47 1.43 -2.41
N SER A 62 -5.47 2.02 -1.20
CA SER A 62 -4.67 1.48 -0.09
C SER A 62 -5.13 0.10 0.33
N SER A 63 -6.43 -0.18 0.28
CA SER A 63 -6.98 -1.50 0.59
C SER A 63 -6.56 -2.56 -0.43
N ASP A 64 -6.50 -2.21 -1.72
CA ASP A 64 -6.02 -3.14 -2.74
C ASP A 64 -4.50 -3.41 -2.58
N THR A 65 -3.68 -2.37 -2.30
CA THR A 65 -2.27 -2.58 -1.96
C THR A 65 -2.10 -3.48 -0.73
N GLU A 66 -2.86 -3.23 0.33
CA GLU A 66 -2.83 -4.05 1.56
C GLU A 66 -3.24 -5.49 1.27
N PHE A 67 -4.29 -5.70 0.49
CA PHE A 67 -4.73 -7.02 0.07
C PHE A 67 -3.63 -7.77 -0.70
N LEU A 68 -2.98 -7.13 -1.67
CA LEU A 68 -1.88 -7.74 -2.44
C LEU A 68 -0.73 -8.17 -1.52
N LEU A 69 -0.37 -7.34 -0.54
CA LEU A 69 0.65 -7.67 0.46
C LEU A 69 0.23 -8.85 1.36
N ASP A 70 -1.03 -8.88 1.75
CA ASP A 70 -1.60 -9.92 2.62
C ASP A 70 -1.64 -11.30 1.94
N VAL A 71 -1.93 -11.33 0.63
CA VAL A 71 -1.98 -12.58 -0.16
C VAL A 71 -0.63 -12.95 -0.79
N GLY A 72 0.40 -12.12 -0.61
CA GLY A 72 1.77 -12.41 -1.04
C GLY A 72 2.09 -12.04 -2.49
N CYS A 73 1.23 -11.28 -3.17
CA CYS A 73 1.47 -10.74 -4.51
C CYS A 73 2.35 -9.48 -4.41
N LEU A 74 3.62 -9.67 -4.06
CA LEU A 74 4.53 -8.58 -3.70
C LEU A 74 4.90 -7.70 -4.89
N GLU A 75 5.03 -8.27 -6.07
CA GLU A 75 5.33 -7.58 -7.33
C GLU A 75 4.19 -6.66 -7.71
N ASP A 76 2.95 -7.16 -7.63
CA ASP A 76 1.75 -6.37 -7.89
C ASP A 76 1.60 -5.23 -6.88
N ALA A 77 1.85 -5.49 -5.59
CA ALA A 77 1.79 -4.47 -4.55
C ALA A 77 2.83 -3.35 -4.77
N GLU A 78 4.05 -3.74 -5.15
CA GLU A 78 5.11 -2.80 -5.51
C GLU A 78 4.71 -1.96 -6.73
N GLU A 79 4.26 -2.59 -7.80
CA GLU A 79 3.88 -1.89 -9.03
C GLU A 79 2.70 -0.94 -8.82
N HIS A 80 1.69 -1.35 -8.04
CA HIS A 80 0.54 -0.51 -7.71
C HIS A 80 0.97 0.78 -6.99
N VAL A 81 1.91 0.68 -6.04
CA VAL A 81 2.44 1.85 -5.32
C VAL A 81 3.27 2.75 -6.23
N LEU A 82 4.14 2.18 -7.07
CA LEU A 82 5.02 2.96 -7.93
C LEU A 82 4.25 3.68 -9.03
N ARG A 83 3.33 2.98 -9.70
CA ARG A 83 2.46 3.56 -10.74
C ARG A 83 1.67 4.76 -10.24
N PHE A 84 1.21 4.70 -8.99
CA PHE A 84 0.38 5.74 -8.39
C PHE A 84 1.10 6.54 -7.31
N SER A 85 2.43 6.67 -7.37
CA SER A 85 3.23 7.38 -6.37
C SER A 85 2.73 8.81 -6.10
N ASP A 86 2.26 9.47 -7.16
CA ASP A 86 1.81 10.86 -7.12
C ASP A 86 0.40 11.01 -6.53
N GLN A 87 -0.37 9.91 -6.43
CA GLN A 87 -1.70 9.88 -5.82
C GLN A 87 -1.66 9.55 -4.32
N LEU A 88 -0.49 9.20 -3.77
CA LEU A 88 -0.34 8.80 -2.38
C LEU A 88 -0.67 9.96 -1.42
N ASN A 89 -1.83 9.87 -0.76
CA ASN A 89 -2.24 10.87 0.21
C ASN A 89 -1.65 10.59 1.60
N GLY A 90 -0.53 11.23 1.94
CA GLY A 90 0.14 11.11 3.24
C GLY A 90 -0.69 11.52 4.46
N ARG A 91 -1.90 12.09 4.30
CA ARG A 91 -2.83 12.32 5.42
C ARG A 91 -3.48 11.02 5.91
N LEU A 92 -3.57 10.00 5.05
CA LEU A 92 -4.11 8.68 5.35
C LEU A 92 -3.06 7.77 6.02
N TYR A 93 -2.38 8.30 7.04
CA TYR A 93 -1.22 7.64 7.64
C TYR A 93 -1.55 6.29 8.29
N THR A 94 -2.78 6.09 8.76
CA THR A 94 -3.26 4.85 9.36
C THR A 94 -3.23 3.69 8.36
N CYS A 95 -3.44 3.98 7.07
CA CYS A 95 -3.39 3.00 5.99
C CYS A 95 -1.98 2.91 5.39
N LEU A 96 -1.33 4.05 5.14
CA LEU A 96 -0.06 4.09 4.42
C LEU A 96 1.15 3.62 5.26
N LEU A 97 1.19 3.88 6.56
CA LEU A 97 2.34 3.47 7.39
C LEU A 97 2.49 1.94 7.50
N PRO A 98 1.42 1.15 7.71
CA PRO A 98 1.49 -0.30 7.61
C PRO A 98 2.01 -0.79 6.25
N ILE A 99 1.50 -0.24 5.15
CA ILE A 99 1.95 -0.56 3.78
C ILE A 99 3.46 -0.31 3.63
N ALA A 100 3.94 0.89 3.97
CA ALA A 100 5.36 1.24 3.89
C ALA A 100 6.25 0.31 4.72
N THR A 101 5.78 -0.05 5.92
CA THR A 101 6.49 -0.95 6.83
C THR A 101 6.57 -2.37 6.26
N THR A 102 5.46 -2.88 5.73
CA THR A 102 5.38 -4.22 5.14
C THR A 102 6.23 -4.31 3.87
N LEU A 103 6.14 -3.33 2.95
CA LEU A 103 6.99 -3.27 1.74
C LEU A 103 8.48 -3.28 2.10
N ALA A 104 8.89 -2.47 3.08
CA ALA A 104 10.28 -2.44 3.52
C ALA A 104 10.75 -3.79 4.10
N LYS A 105 9.88 -4.49 4.87
CA LYS A 105 10.17 -5.84 5.39
C LYS A 105 10.24 -6.89 4.28
N ARG A 106 9.43 -6.74 3.24
CA ARG A 106 9.36 -7.60 2.05
C ARG A 106 10.40 -7.26 0.98
N LYS A 107 11.40 -6.43 1.32
CA LYS A 107 12.50 -6.01 0.43
C LYS A 107 12.06 -5.22 -0.82
N LYS A 108 10.85 -4.64 -0.80
CA LYS A 108 10.36 -3.72 -1.83
C LYS A 108 10.75 -2.27 -1.49
N ALA A 109 12.05 -1.99 -1.57
CA ALA A 109 12.65 -0.77 -1.00
C ALA A 109 12.18 0.52 -1.69
N LEU A 110 12.06 0.51 -3.02
CA LEU A 110 11.63 1.67 -3.79
C LEU A 110 10.17 2.04 -3.51
N ALA A 111 9.25 1.07 -3.53
CA ALA A 111 7.84 1.30 -3.20
C ALA A 111 7.67 1.78 -1.75
N ALA A 112 8.38 1.16 -0.79
CA ALA A 112 8.38 1.66 0.59
C ALA A 112 8.83 3.12 0.69
N THR A 113 9.85 3.49 -0.10
CA THR A 113 10.36 4.87 -0.15
C THR A 113 9.29 5.83 -0.66
N MET A 114 8.55 5.52 -1.73
CA MET A 114 7.49 6.41 -2.23
C MET A 114 6.42 6.68 -1.17
N VAL A 115 6.01 5.65 -0.42
CA VAL A 115 5.03 5.82 0.66
C VAL A 115 5.58 6.65 1.83
N TYR A 116 6.83 6.41 2.24
CA TYR A 116 7.45 7.22 3.30
C TYR A 116 7.64 8.68 2.89
N ARG A 117 7.95 8.97 1.62
CA ARG A 117 8.03 10.35 1.10
C ARG A 117 6.68 11.04 1.19
N ALA A 118 5.59 10.40 0.72
CA ALA A 118 4.25 10.95 0.85
C ALA A 118 3.85 11.24 2.32
N LEU A 119 4.16 10.32 3.23
CA LEU A 119 3.94 10.50 4.67
C LEU A 119 4.75 11.68 5.26
N LEU A 120 6.01 11.80 4.86
CA LEU A 120 6.91 12.87 5.31
C LEU A 120 6.44 14.24 4.80
N GLU A 121 6.14 14.35 3.51
CA GLU A 121 5.63 15.57 2.90
C GLU A 121 4.35 16.06 3.60
N SER A 122 3.41 15.15 3.88
CA SER A 122 2.19 15.46 4.65
C SER A 122 2.49 16.04 6.03
N ILE A 123 3.49 15.51 6.75
CA ILE A 123 3.90 16.04 8.06
C ILE A 123 4.49 17.44 7.92
N LEU A 124 5.39 17.65 6.96
CA LEU A 124 6.09 18.92 6.77
C LEU A 124 5.15 20.02 6.27
N ALA A 125 4.24 19.69 5.35
CA ALA A 125 3.22 20.60 4.84
C ALA A 125 2.29 21.14 5.94
N ARG A 126 1.98 20.33 6.96
CA ARG A 126 1.16 20.77 8.11
C ARG A 126 1.86 21.77 9.02
N ALA A 127 3.19 21.81 9.01
CA ALA A 127 4.02 22.70 9.84
C ALA A 127 3.75 22.62 11.37
N ILE A 128 3.26 21.48 11.86
CA ILE A 128 3.01 21.25 13.29
C ILE A 128 4.21 20.52 13.91
N SER A 129 4.99 21.24 14.73
CA SER A 129 6.26 20.77 15.30
C SER A 129 6.15 19.50 16.16
N LYS A 130 4.97 19.23 16.76
CA LYS A 130 4.64 17.99 17.49
C LYS A 130 4.84 16.75 16.61
N TYR A 131 4.58 16.84 15.31
CA TYR A 131 4.69 15.71 14.39
C TYR A 131 6.07 15.53 13.77
N TYR A 132 6.98 16.50 13.94
CA TYR A 132 8.33 16.41 13.34
C TYR A 132 9.13 15.22 13.84
N THR A 133 8.90 14.73 15.06
CA THR A 133 9.54 13.50 15.54
C THR A 133 9.20 12.29 14.64
N HIS A 134 7.96 12.21 14.14
CA HIS A 134 7.58 11.18 13.18
C HIS A 134 8.22 11.43 11.81
N GLY A 135 8.24 12.68 11.35
CA GLY A 135 8.88 13.05 10.08
C GLY A 135 10.37 12.70 10.06
N VAL A 136 11.11 13.05 11.12
CA VAL A 136 12.54 12.72 11.27
C VAL A 136 12.76 11.21 11.23
N ARG A 137 11.90 10.44 11.91
CA ARG A 137 11.94 8.97 11.86
C ARG A 137 11.73 8.44 10.45
N TYR A 138 10.81 9.02 9.68
CA TYR A 138 10.58 8.65 8.28
C TYR A 138 11.77 9.04 7.40
N LEU A 139 12.37 10.20 7.61
CA LEU A 139 13.54 10.61 6.85
C LEU A 139 14.76 9.70 7.10
N ARG A 140 15.05 9.37 8.35
CA ARG A 140 16.09 8.37 8.70
C ARG A 140 15.80 7.00 8.11
N ARG A 141 14.53 6.63 7.97
CA ARG A 141 14.14 5.38 7.30
C ARG A 141 14.39 5.46 5.80
N LEU A 142 14.14 6.60 5.17
CA LEU A 142 14.46 6.85 3.76
C LEU A 142 15.97 6.73 3.51
N ASP A 143 16.82 7.27 4.39
CA ASP A 143 18.28 7.11 4.29
C ASP A 143 18.69 5.63 4.24
N GLN A 144 18.11 4.80 5.12
CA GLN A 144 18.38 3.36 5.17
C GLN A 144 17.86 2.60 3.95
N LEU A 145 16.72 3.02 3.39
CA LEU A 145 16.13 2.39 2.21
C LEU A 145 16.90 2.75 0.95
N ALA A 146 17.38 3.99 0.84
CA ALA A 146 18.15 4.47 -0.30
C ALA A 146 19.38 3.60 -0.58
N ALA A 147 20.08 3.15 0.48
CA ALA A 147 21.23 2.24 0.36
C ALA A 147 20.89 0.85 -0.20
N LYS A 148 19.61 0.51 -0.35
CA LYS A 148 19.11 -0.77 -0.87
C LYS A 148 18.45 -0.64 -2.25
N ILE A 149 18.46 0.56 -2.85
CA ILE A 149 17.83 0.84 -4.14
C ILE A 149 18.93 1.06 -5.17
N GLU A 150 19.03 0.14 -6.12
CA GLU A 150 19.97 0.23 -7.25
C GLU A 150 19.34 0.95 -8.43
N ASP A 151 18.07 0.67 -8.72
CA ASP A 151 17.28 1.31 -9.78
C ASP A 151 16.11 2.09 -9.20
N TRP A 152 16.03 3.37 -9.55
CA TRP A 152 14.96 4.28 -9.11
C TRP A 152 13.77 4.33 -10.06
N ARG A 153 13.80 3.60 -11.18
CA ARG A 153 12.68 3.41 -12.12
C ARG A 153 12.03 4.72 -12.58
N GLY A 154 12.84 5.76 -12.80
CA GLY A 154 12.37 7.09 -13.22
C GLY A 154 11.93 8.02 -12.08
N HIS A 155 11.85 7.55 -10.84
CA HIS A 155 11.60 8.42 -9.69
C HIS A 155 12.88 9.18 -9.25
N PRO A 156 12.76 10.34 -8.58
CA PRO A 156 13.92 11.05 -8.05
C PRO A 156 14.71 10.18 -7.07
N ASN A 157 16.02 10.07 -7.28
CA ASN A 157 16.89 9.37 -6.33
C ASN A 157 16.93 10.07 -4.97
N HIS A 158 17.55 9.44 -3.97
CA HIS A 158 17.54 9.99 -2.61
C HIS A 158 18.21 11.37 -2.50
N ALA A 159 19.31 11.60 -3.22
CA ALA A 159 20.00 12.89 -3.20
C ALA A 159 19.13 14.01 -3.82
N ALA A 160 18.50 13.74 -4.97
CA ALA A 160 17.59 14.68 -5.63
C ALA A 160 16.37 14.99 -4.75
N TYR A 161 15.77 13.96 -4.13
CA TYR A 161 14.67 14.16 -3.18
C TYR A 161 15.12 14.98 -1.96
N MET A 162 16.30 14.72 -1.40
CA MET A 162 16.83 15.48 -0.27
C MET A 162 17.08 16.95 -0.60
N ALA A 163 17.56 17.24 -1.82
CA ALA A 163 17.73 18.61 -2.29
C ALA A 163 16.38 19.34 -2.38
N GLN A 164 15.38 18.71 -3.02
CA GLN A 164 14.03 19.26 -3.13
C GLN A 164 13.38 19.47 -1.75
N LEU A 165 13.50 18.48 -0.86
CA LEU A 165 12.95 18.55 0.50
C LEU A 165 13.55 19.73 1.29
N LYS A 166 14.85 20.00 1.11
CA LYS A 166 15.54 21.14 1.73
C LYS A 166 15.13 22.48 1.11
N GLU A 167 14.89 22.52 -0.20
CA GLU A 167 14.38 23.72 -0.87
C GLU A 167 12.99 24.09 -0.33
N ASP A 168 12.07 23.14 -0.31
CA ASP A 168 10.66 23.38 0.06
C ASP A 168 10.49 23.61 1.57
N HIS A 169 11.26 22.88 2.40
CA HIS A 169 11.04 22.83 3.85
C HIS A 169 12.26 23.29 4.67
N GLY A 170 13.28 23.89 4.05
CA GLY A 170 14.54 24.31 4.71
C GLY A 170 14.35 25.24 5.90
N ARG A 171 13.30 26.08 5.89
CA ARG A 171 13.01 27.03 6.98
C ARG A 171 12.50 26.36 8.27
N LYS A 172 12.15 25.06 8.24
CA LYS A 172 11.68 24.30 9.40
C LYS A 172 12.85 23.88 10.30
N ARG A 173 13.55 24.85 10.88
CA ARG A 173 14.78 24.67 11.66
C ARG A 173 14.68 23.57 12.73
N SER A 174 13.55 23.48 13.44
CA SER A 174 13.33 22.46 14.48
C SER A 174 13.15 21.04 13.93
N PHE A 175 12.76 20.87 12.67
CA PHE A 175 12.78 19.58 12.00
C PHE A 175 14.23 19.18 11.69
N TRP A 176 14.97 20.08 11.01
CA TRP A 176 16.34 19.82 10.57
C TRP A 176 17.30 19.61 11.74
N SER A 177 17.22 20.42 12.80
CA SER A 177 18.08 20.23 13.98
C SER A 177 17.85 18.88 14.67
N ARG A 178 16.64 18.32 14.60
CA ARG A 178 16.32 16.99 15.14
C ARG A 178 16.76 15.86 14.22
N TYR A 179 16.89 16.12 12.92
CA TYR A 179 17.36 15.14 11.96
C TYR A 179 18.89 15.03 12.00
N GLU A 180 19.56 16.18 12.05
CA GLU A 180 21.03 16.32 12.08
C GLU A 180 21.65 15.99 13.44
N GLY A 181 20.89 16.20 14.54
CA GLY A 181 21.26 15.79 15.90
C GLY A 181 20.86 14.35 16.22
#